data_AF-A0AA96LMD3-F1
#
_entry.id   AF-A0AA96LMD3-F1
#
_cell.length_a   1.000
_cell.length_b   1.000
_cell.length_c   1.000
_cell.angle_alpha   90.00
_cell.angle_beta   90.00
_cell.angle_gamma   90.00
#
_symmetry.space_group_name_H-M   'P 1'
#
loop_
_entity.id
_entity.type
_entity.pdbx_description
1 polymer ?
#
loop_
_entity_poly.entity_id
_entity_poly.type
_entity_poly.pdbx_seq_one_letter_code
_entity_poly.pdbx_strand_id
1 'polypeptide(L)'
;MKFELNKQFARKIGIMLESKLIWYKHYFLFCDEVIEKMEKPPFWIIELATKKYIGDAVKIVNTYAFSEPFETFPDSIYDFYLGCLFLRYERKELSWASFLKDSGDFADATQAVKHECEYFYYMHNDYEDSEYSIELEIKQAEIIKEEFKNELHELRGLYASFLDYFRKYVSSQSDS
;
A
#
# COMPACT_ATOMS: atom_id res chain seq x y z
N MET A 1 -16.92 14.18 3.30
CA MET A 1 -15.52 13.82 3.02
C MET A 1 -15.42 12.30 3.16
N LYS A 2 -14.80 11.59 2.21
CA LYS A 2 -14.85 10.10 2.15
C LYS A 2 -13.96 9.40 3.19
N PHE A 3 -13.02 10.14 3.79
CA PHE A 3 -12.02 9.62 4.72
C PHE A 3 -11.94 10.47 5.99
N GLU A 4 -11.62 9.81 7.10
CA GLU A 4 -11.23 10.48 8.33
C GLU A 4 -9.71 10.67 8.32
N LEU A 5 -9.23 11.92 8.38
CA LEU A 5 -7.81 12.27 8.20
C LEU A 5 -6.99 12.11 9.50
N ASN A 6 -7.16 10.98 10.18
CA ASN A 6 -6.45 10.64 11.41
C ASN A 6 -5.09 9.96 11.12
N LYS A 7 -4.32 9.67 12.18
CA LYS A 7 -2.97 9.08 12.04
C LYS A 7 -3.00 7.65 11.53
N GLN A 8 -4.05 6.88 11.85
CA GLN A 8 -4.27 5.54 11.31
C GLN A 8 -4.44 5.59 9.78
N PHE A 9 -5.25 6.52 9.28
CA PHE A 9 -5.41 6.75 7.84
C PHE A 9 -4.09 7.18 7.20
N ALA A 10 -3.39 8.14 7.80
CA ALA A 10 -2.09 8.56 7.30
C ALA A 10 -1.10 7.39 7.24
N ARG A 11 -1.01 6.55 8.27
CA ARG A 11 -0.11 5.40 8.24
C ARG A 11 -0.44 4.42 7.12
N LYS A 12 -1.73 4.16 6.84
CA LYS A 12 -2.16 3.35 5.69
C LYS A 12 -1.74 3.97 4.36
N ILE A 13 -1.88 5.28 4.18
CA ILE A 13 -1.36 5.99 3.00
C ILE A 13 0.16 5.85 2.90
N GLY A 14 0.88 5.97 4.02
CA GLY A 14 2.32 5.77 4.11
C GLY A 14 2.72 4.40 3.58
N ILE A 15 2.04 3.34 4.02
CA ILE A 15 2.27 1.95 3.56
C ILE A 15 1.97 1.78 2.07
N MET A 16 0.87 2.37 1.57
CA MET A 16 0.55 2.29 0.13
C MET A 16 1.58 3.03 -0.74
N LEU A 17 2.21 4.08 -0.21
CA LEU A 17 3.32 4.80 -0.86
C LEU A 17 4.63 4.01 -0.78
N GLU A 18 4.98 3.49 0.41
CA GLU A 18 6.18 2.67 0.66
C GLU A 18 6.20 1.44 -0.25
N SER A 19 5.06 0.75 -0.37
CA SER A 19 4.87 -0.42 -1.24
C SER A 19 4.72 -0.07 -2.73
N LYS A 20 4.72 1.22 -3.09
CA LYS A 20 4.52 1.75 -4.46
C LYS A 20 3.16 1.40 -5.08
N LEU A 21 2.17 1.00 -4.28
CA LEU A 21 0.82 0.72 -4.76
C LEU A 21 0.12 1.99 -5.27
N ILE A 22 0.40 3.13 -4.63
CA ILE A 22 -0.03 4.46 -5.08
C ILE A 22 1.18 5.39 -5.25
N TRP A 23 1.00 6.43 -6.03
CA TRP A 23 2.02 7.47 -6.29
C TRP A 23 1.33 8.81 -6.59
N TYR A 24 2.09 9.84 -6.92
CA TYR A 24 1.59 11.22 -7.14
C TYR A 24 0.25 11.32 -7.89
N LYS A 25 0.10 10.61 -9.01
CA LYS A 25 -1.13 10.65 -9.83
C LYS A 25 -2.37 10.13 -9.10
N HIS A 26 -2.19 9.29 -8.07
CA HIS A 26 -3.28 8.77 -7.25
C HIS A 26 -3.71 9.76 -6.17
N TYR A 27 -2.76 10.38 -5.45
CA TYR A 27 -3.10 11.21 -4.29
C TYR A 27 -3.25 12.70 -4.59
N PHE A 28 -2.78 13.19 -5.75
CA PHE A 28 -2.80 14.62 -6.06
C PHE A 28 -4.22 15.20 -5.99
N LEU A 29 -5.16 14.64 -6.77
CA LEU A 29 -6.55 15.10 -6.77
C LEU A 29 -7.29 14.83 -5.46
N PHE A 30 -6.85 13.82 -4.70
CA PHE A 30 -7.35 13.61 -3.34
C PHE A 30 -6.95 14.78 -2.42
N CYS A 31 -5.68 15.20 -2.48
CA CYS A 31 -5.20 16.32 -1.67
C CYS A 31 -5.88 17.63 -2.08
N ASP A 32 -6.03 17.90 -3.38
CA ASP A 32 -6.75 19.07 -3.89
C ASP A 32 -8.19 19.11 -3.36
N GLU A 33 -8.91 17.98 -3.45
CA GLU A 33 -10.29 17.89 -2.94
C GLU A 33 -10.38 18.19 -1.43
N VAL A 34 -9.43 17.70 -0.64
CA VAL A 34 -9.38 17.95 0.81
C VAL A 34 -9.10 19.43 1.09
N ILE A 35 -8.14 20.03 0.38
CA ILE A 35 -7.76 21.44 0.53
C ILE A 35 -8.93 22.36 0.16
N GLU A 36 -9.67 22.05 -0.89
CA GLU A 36 -10.83 22.83 -1.32
C GLU A 36 -12.00 22.75 -0.35
N LYS A 37 -12.25 21.58 0.25
CA LYS A 37 -13.45 21.33 1.08
C LYS A 37 -13.28 21.67 2.55
N MET A 38 -12.06 21.67 3.06
CA MET A 38 -11.79 21.96 4.47
C MET A 38 -11.40 23.43 4.63
N GLU A 39 -12.04 24.14 5.56
CA GLU A 39 -11.64 25.50 5.92
C GLU A 39 -10.20 25.54 6.46
N LYS A 40 -9.80 24.48 7.17
CA LYS A 40 -8.46 24.29 7.76
C LYS A 40 -7.96 22.88 7.45
N PRO A 41 -7.42 22.63 6.23
CA PRO A 41 -6.91 21.32 5.87
C PRO A 41 -5.66 20.97 6.71
N PRO A 42 -5.43 19.69 7.03
CA PRO A 42 -4.22 19.27 7.74
C PRO A 42 -2.95 19.64 6.96
N PHE A 43 -1.93 20.13 7.67
CA PHE A 43 -0.71 20.61 7.02
C PHE A 43 -0.01 19.53 6.18
N TRP A 44 0.00 18.27 6.63
CA TRP A 44 0.59 17.16 5.89
C TRP A 44 -0.08 16.91 4.53
N ILE A 45 -1.39 17.21 4.38
CA ILE A 45 -2.10 17.13 3.10
C ILE A 45 -1.61 18.24 2.16
N ILE A 46 -1.47 19.46 2.69
CA ILE A 46 -0.95 20.61 1.92
C ILE A 46 0.47 20.30 1.43
N GLU A 47 1.33 19.79 2.31
CA GLU A 47 2.70 19.42 1.92
C GLU A 47 2.70 18.30 0.88
N LEU A 48 1.92 17.23 1.11
CA LEU A 48 1.83 16.07 0.21
C LEU A 48 1.39 16.47 -1.20
N ALA A 49 0.43 17.39 -1.34
CA ALA A 49 -0.06 17.88 -2.63
C ALA A 49 1.06 18.43 -3.53
N THR A 50 2.12 18.97 -2.92
CA THR A 50 3.24 19.60 -3.65
C THR A 50 4.35 18.64 -4.04
N LYS A 51 4.38 17.41 -3.49
CA LYS A 51 5.49 16.48 -3.73
C LYS A 51 5.14 15.47 -4.79
N LYS A 52 5.99 15.36 -5.82
CA LYS A 52 5.90 14.31 -6.86
C LYS A 52 6.80 13.10 -6.55
N TYR A 53 7.91 13.34 -5.84
CA TYR A 53 8.85 12.29 -5.50
C TYR A 53 8.30 11.43 -4.36
N ILE A 54 8.29 10.11 -4.56
CA ILE A 54 7.64 9.18 -3.63
C ILE A 54 8.32 9.12 -2.26
N GLY A 55 9.65 9.28 -2.20
CA GLY A 55 10.37 9.30 -0.92
C GLY A 55 9.99 10.50 -0.05
N ASP A 56 9.75 11.66 -0.65
CA ASP A 56 9.27 12.84 0.07
C ASP A 56 7.82 12.65 0.55
N ALA A 57 6.97 12.06 -0.30
CA ALA A 57 5.59 11.75 0.04
C ALA A 57 5.51 10.79 1.25
N VAL A 58 6.29 9.71 1.23
CA VAL A 58 6.42 8.77 2.36
C VAL A 58 6.87 9.50 3.62
N LYS A 59 7.92 10.34 3.51
CA LYS A 59 8.45 11.10 4.65
C LYS A 59 7.40 12.02 5.28
N ILE A 60 6.66 12.78 4.47
CA ILE A 60 5.61 13.71 4.95
C ILE A 60 4.53 12.95 5.72
N VAL A 61 3.99 11.89 5.10
CA VAL A 61 2.87 11.13 5.67
C VAL A 61 3.29 10.44 6.96
N ASN A 62 4.48 9.84 7.00
CA ASN A 62 4.99 9.20 8.22
C ASN A 62 5.35 10.23 9.30
N THR A 63 5.87 11.40 8.94
CA THR A 63 6.15 12.46 9.93
C THR A 63 4.87 12.84 10.68
N TYR A 64 3.73 12.95 9.99
CA TYR A 64 2.44 13.18 10.62
C TYR A 64 1.93 11.96 11.40
N ALA A 65 2.00 10.75 10.81
CA ALA A 65 1.53 9.54 11.47
C ALA A 65 2.23 9.30 12.82
N PHE A 66 3.53 9.59 12.91
CA PHE A 66 4.33 9.45 14.12
C PHE A 66 4.55 10.75 14.89
N SER A 67 3.82 11.84 14.59
CA SER A 67 3.93 13.09 15.34
C SER A 67 3.29 12.98 16.72
N GLU A 68 3.47 13.98 17.58
CA GLU A 68 2.65 14.13 18.78
C GLU A 68 1.19 14.51 18.42
N PRO A 69 0.18 14.12 19.22
CA PRO A 69 0.26 13.13 20.31
C PRO A 69 0.49 11.71 19.74
N PHE A 70 1.46 10.98 20.26
CA PHE A 70 1.81 9.67 19.71
C PHE A 70 0.64 8.68 19.82
N GLU A 71 0.38 7.95 18.74
CA GLU A 71 -0.62 6.89 18.68
C GLU A 71 0.08 5.54 18.48
N THR A 72 -0.45 4.49 19.12
CA THR A 72 -0.07 3.12 18.82
C THR A 72 -0.82 2.63 17.59
N PHE A 73 -0.11 1.97 16.68
CA PHE A 73 -0.73 1.30 15.54
C PHE A 73 -0.94 -0.17 15.89
N PRO A 74 -2.03 -0.80 15.41
CA PRO A 74 -2.21 -2.23 15.57
C PRO A 74 -1.12 -2.98 14.77
N ASP A 75 -0.63 -4.10 15.29
CA ASP A 75 0.40 -4.91 14.61
C ASP A 75 -0.06 -5.37 13.21
N SER A 76 -1.38 -5.58 13.03
CA SER A 76 -1.99 -5.90 11.74
C SER A 76 -1.76 -4.83 10.65
N ILE A 77 -1.29 -3.64 11.01
CA ILE A 77 -0.94 -2.61 10.04
C ILE A 77 0.24 -3.05 9.16
N TYR A 78 1.13 -3.90 9.65
CA TYR A 78 2.27 -4.41 8.87
C TYR A 78 1.82 -5.42 7.81
N ASP A 79 0.78 -6.22 8.11
CA ASP A 79 0.15 -7.11 7.12
C ASP A 79 -0.52 -6.33 5.98
N PHE A 80 -0.88 -5.06 6.20
CA PHE A 80 -1.38 -4.16 5.16
C PHE A 80 -0.34 -3.93 4.05
N TYR A 81 0.95 -3.92 4.37
CA TYR A 81 2.03 -3.80 3.38
C TYR A 81 2.10 -5.04 2.48
N LEU A 82 1.99 -6.23 3.06
CA LEU A 82 1.92 -7.49 2.33
C LEU A 82 0.69 -7.54 1.42
N GLY A 83 -0.45 -7.07 1.90
CA GLY A 83 -1.64 -6.88 1.07
C GLY A 83 -1.39 -5.94 -0.12
N CYS A 84 -0.61 -4.88 0.06
CA CYS A 84 -0.25 -3.97 -1.03
C CYS A 84 0.62 -4.66 -2.10
N LEU A 85 1.61 -5.45 -1.68
CA LEU A 85 2.43 -6.24 -2.61
C LEU A 85 1.57 -7.26 -3.37
N PHE A 86 0.65 -7.95 -2.68
CA PHE A 86 -0.24 -8.92 -3.32
C PHE A 86 -1.17 -8.24 -4.35
N LEU A 87 -1.73 -7.07 -4.03
CA LEU A 87 -2.57 -6.33 -4.97
C LEU A 87 -1.78 -5.85 -6.20
N ARG A 88 -0.50 -5.50 -6.04
CA ARG A 88 0.41 -5.22 -7.17
C ARG A 88 0.66 -6.46 -8.03
N TYR A 89 0.83 -7.63 -7.40
CA TYR A 89 0.91 -8.92 -8.11
C TYR A 89 -0.37 -9.21 -8.91
N GLU A 90 -1.56 -9.06 -8.31
CA GLU A 90 -2.85 -9.26 -9.01
C GLU A 90 -2.99 -8.36 -10.25
N ARG A 91 -2.44 -7.14 -10.17
CA ARG A 91 -2.40 -6.15 -11.24
C ARG A 91 -1.27 -6.35 -12.24
N LYS A 92 -0.48 -7.42 -12.11
CA LYS A 92 0.67 -7.76 -12.96
C LYS A 92 1.79 -6.71 -12.94
N GLU A 93 1.89 -5.95 -11.85
CA GLU A 93 2.96 -5.00 -11.58
C GLU A 93 4.16 -5.63 -10.85
N LEU A 94 3.95 -6.84 -10.33
CA LEU A 94 4.95 -7.70 -9.70
C LEU A 94 4.79 -9.13 -10.23
N SER A 95 5.91 -9.83 -10.41
CA SER A 95 5.90 -11.28 -10.61
C SER A 95 5.62 -12.00 -9.28
N TRP A 96 5.23 -13.27 -9.34
CA TRP A 96 5.02 -14.06 -8.13
C TRP A 96 6.32 -14.23 -7.31
N ALA A 97 7.44 -14.49 -7.98
CA ALA A 97 8.75 -14.57 -7.34
C ALA A 97 9.12 -13.24 -6.63
N SER A 98 8.93 -12.10 -7.31
CA SER A 98 9.16 -10.79 -6.70
C SER A 98 8.25 -10.53 -5.51
N PHE A 99 6.98 -10.91 -5.59
CA PHE A 99 6.05 -10.81 -4.47
C PHE A 99 6.53 -11.60 -3.25
N LEU A 100 6.89 -12.87 -3.44
CA LEU A 100 7.34 -13.73 -2.35
C LEU A 100 8.65 -13.22 -1.72
N LYS A 101 9.61 -12.82 -2.55
CA LYS A 101 10.89 -12.28 -2.08
C LYS A 101 10.71 -10.97 -1.31
N ASP A 102 10.01 -9.99 -1.90
CA ASP A 102 9.78 -8.69 -1.26
C ASP A 102 8.97 -8.82 0.04
N SER A 103 8.07 -9.82 0.11
CA SER A 103 7.30 -10.14 1.31
C SER A 103 8.17 -10.74 2.42
N GLY A 104 9.05 -11.69 2.07
CA GLY A 104 10.02 -12.27 3.01
C GLY A 104 10.99 -11.22 3.55
N ASP A 105 11.57 -10.38 2.68
CA ASP A 105 12.49 -9.31 3.08
C ASP A 105 11.82 -8.29 4.01
N PHE A 106 10.55 -7.98 3.77
CA PHE A 106 9.77 -7.10 4.65
C PHE A 106 9.44 -7.75 6.00
N ALA A 107 9.06 -9.03 5.99
CA ALA A 107 8.75 -9.78 7.20
C ALA A 107 9.96 -9.90 8.13
N ASP A 108 11.15 -10.16 7.56
CA ASP A 108 12.41 -10.27 8.29
C ASP A 108 12.78 -8.95 8.99
N ALA A 109 12.64 -7.83 8.26
CA ALA A 109 12.96 -6.50 8.78
C ALA A 109 11.97 -6.00 9.85
N THR A 110 10.70 -6.42 9.78
CA THR A 110 9.62 -5.87 10.62
C THR A 110 9.34 -6.71 11.86
N GLN A 111 9.41 -8.04 11.74
CA GLN A 111 9.16 -9.03 12.82
C GLN A 111 7.81 -8.91 13.55
N ALA A 112 6.84 -8.18 12.99
CA ALA A 112 5.51 -7.94 13.56
C ALA A 112 4.36 -8.27 12.60
N VAL A 113 4.65 -9.03 11.54
CA VAL A 113 3.67 -9.53 10.57
C VAL A 113 3.11 -10.89 11.00
N LYS A 114 1.98 -11.30 10.42
CA LYS A 114 1.28 -12.56 10.72
C LYS A 114 2.14 -13.81 10.50
N HIS A 115 2.96 -13.78 9.45
CA HIS A 115 3.83 -14.88 9.04
C HIS A 115 5.27 -14.41 8.98
N GLU A 116 6.18 -15.19 9.58
CA GLU A 116 7.63 -14.92 9.57
C GLU A 116 8.22 -15.01 8.16
N CYS A 117 9.44 -14.52 7.96
CA CYS A 117 10.05 -14.44 6.63
C CYS A 117 10.21 -15.81 5.97
N GLU A 118 10.45 -16.86 6.75
CA GLU A 118 10.56 -18.25 6.32
C GLU A 118 9.32 -18.73 5.57
N TYR A 119 8.13 -18.28 5.97
CA TYR A 119 6.88 -18.65 5.29
C TYR A 119 6.91 -18.26 3.81
N PHE A 120 7.38 -17.04 3.51
CA PHE A 120 7.50 -16.55 2.14
C PHE A 120 8.69 -17.15 1.41
N TYR A 121 9.83 -17.30 2.10
CA TYR A 121 11.03 -17.88 1.51
C TYR A 121 10.87 -19.37 1.16
N TYR A 122 10.14 -20.15 1.96
CA TYR A 122 9.83 -21.53 1.60
C TYR A 122 8.94 -21.60 0.36
N MET A 123 7.90 -20.77 0.27
CA MET A 123 7.09 -20.69 -0.95
C MET A 123 7.91 -20.28 -2.17
N HIS A 124 8.88 -19.36 -1.98
CA HIS A 124 9.77 -18.90 -3.04
C HIS A 124 10.66 -20.04 -3.53
N ASN A 125 11.29 -20.78 -2.62
CA ASN A 125 12.14 -21.92 -2.95
C ASN A 125 11.33 -23.02 -3.66
N ASP A 126 10.14 -23.38 -3.16
CA ASP A 126 9.27 -24.35 -3.83
C ASP A 126 8.90 -23.90 -5.25
N TYR A 127 8.65 -22.60 -5.44
CA TYR A 127 8.33 -22.03 -6.74
C TYR A 127 9.53 -22.08 -7.70
N GLU A 128 10.74 -21.76 -7.24
CA GLU A 128 11.97 -21.88 -8.02
C GLU A 128 12.29 -23.34 -8.38
N ASP A 129 12.20 -24.26 -7.41
CA ASP A 129 12.43 -25.69 -7.60
C ASP A 129 11.40 -26.35 -8.53
N SER A 130 10.22 -25.73 -8.67
CA SER A 130 9.21 -26.15 -9.65
C SER A 130 9.42 -25.57 -11.06
N GLU A 131 10.56 -24.91 -11.30
CA GLU A 131 10.84 -24.14 -12.52
C GLU A 131 9.76 -23.09 -12.82
N TYR A 132 9.29 -22.40 -11.79
CA TYR A 132 8.27 -21.34 -11.88
C TYR A 132 6.91 -21.84 -12.40
N SER A 133 6.46 -23.00 -11.88
CA SER A 133 5.20 -23.62 -12.28
C SER A 133 3.98 -22.72 -12.02
N ILE A 134 3.20 -22.46 -13.07
CA ILE A 134 1.96 -21.69 -12.99
C ILE A 134 0.94 -22.37 -12.06
N GLU A 135 0.90 -23.70 -12.05
CA GLU A 135 -0.03 -24.45 -11.19
C GLU A 135 0.29 -24.23 -9.70
N LEU A 136 1.59 -24.20 -9.36
CA LEU A 136 2.04 -23.92 -8.01
C LEU A 136 1.80 -22.47 -7.62
N GLU A 137 2.08 -21.52 -8.51
CA GLU A 137 1.77 -20.10 -8.31
C GLU A 137 0.29 -19.89 -7.99
N ILE A 138 -0.63 -20.46 -8.78
CA ILE A 138 -2.08 -20.34 -8.53
C ILE A 138 -2.44 -20.88 -7.16
N LYS A 139 -1.87 -22.04 -6.77
CA LYS A 139 -2.14 -22.65 -5.47
C LYS A 139 -1.63 -21.78 -4.32
N GLN A 140 -0.39 -21.30 -4.38
CA GLN A 140 0.19 -20.45 -3.35
C GLN A 140 -0.51 -19.09 -3.27
N ALA A 141 -0.89 -18.51 -4.41
CA ALA A 141 -1.63 -17.25 -4.46
C ALA A 141 -3.00 -17.35 -3.77
N GLU A 142 -3.74 -18.46 -3.95
CA GLU A 142 -5.00 -18.66 -3.22
C GLU A 142 -4.80 -18.88 -1.72
N ILE A 143 -3.69 -19.52 -1.30
CA ILE A 143 -3.33 -19.61 0.13
C ILE A 143 -3.12 -18.22 0.72
N ILE A 144 -2.26 -17.40 0.11
CA ILE A 144 -1.99 -16.02 0.55
C ILE A 144 -3.28 -15.19 0.60
N LYS A 145 -4.13 -15.32 -0.41
CA LYS A 145 -5.38 -14.57 -0.50
C LYS A 145 -6.35 -14.90 0.63
N GLU A 146 -6.43 -16.15 1.08
CA GLU A 146 -7.27 -16.51 2.23
C GLU A 146 -6.62 -16.07 3.55
N GLU A 147 -5.30 -16.24 3.70
CA GLU A 147 -4.55 -15.84 4.90
C GLU A 147 -4.64 -14.32 5.17
N PHE A 148 -4.60 -13.50 4.12
CA PHE A 148 -4.65 -12.03 4.19
C PHE A 148 -6.01 -11.44 3.78
N LYS A 149 -7.07 -12.24 3.84
CA LYS A 149 -8.39 -11.86 3.33
C LYS A 149 -8.95 -10.58 3.92
N ASN A 150 -8.76 -10.36 5.22
CA ASN A 150 -9.29 -9.20 5.93
C ASN A 150 -8.55 -7.93 5.51
N GLU A 151 -7.21 -8.00 5.46
CA GLU A 151 -6.32 -6.93 5.07
C GLU A 151 -6.54 -6.56 3.59
N LEU A 152 -6.68 -7.57 2.73
CA LEU A 152 -7.01 -7.39 1.32
C LEU A 152 -8.41 -6.77 1.12
N HIS A 153 -9.40 -7.17 1.91
CA HIS A 153 -10.74 -6.59 1.85
C HIS A 153 -10.70 -5.09 2.16
N GLU A 154 -10.06 -4.72 3.27
CA GLU A 154 -9.90 -3.32 3.67
C GLU A 154 -9.09 -2.53 2.63
N LEU A 155 -7.93 -3.05 2.23
CA LEU A 155 -7.03 -2.41 1.27
C LEU A 155 -7.73 -2.15 -0.05
N ARG A 156 -8.49 -3.11 -0.58
CA ARG A 156 -9.23 -2.93 -1.83
C ARG A 156 -10.25 -1.80 -1.74
N GLY A 157 -10.95 -1.67 -0.60
CA GLY A 157 -11.87 -0.56 -0.34
C GLY A 157 -11.16 0.80 -0.37
N LEU A 158 -10.01 0.90 0.29
CA LEU A 158 -9.20 2.11 0.29
C LEU A 158 -8.62 2.42 -1.09
N TYR A 159 -7.99 1.43 -1.73
CA TYR A 159 -7.35 1.54 -3.03
C TYR A 159 -8.35 1.92 -4.14
N ALA A 160 -9.56 1.36 -4.14
CA ALA A 160 -10.59 1.70 -5.12
C ALA A 160 -10.87 3.22 -5.19
N SER A 161 -10.83 3.90 -4.05
CA SER A 161 -11.02 5.35 -4.01
C SER A 161 -9.83 6.11 -4.62
N PHE A 162 -8.60 5.65 -4.38
CA PHE A 162 -7.40 6.23 -5.01
C PHE A 162 -7.30 5.92 -6.50
N LEU A 163 -7.85 4.80 -6.94
CA LEU A 163 -7.97 4.47 -8.35
C LEU A 163 -8.92 5.43 -9.07
N ASP A 164 -10.02 5.85 -8.43
CA ASP A 164 -10.90 6.87 -9.00
C ASP A 164 -10.20 8.22 -9.17
N TYR A 165 -9.39 8.65 -8.19
CA TYR A 165 -8.56 9.85 -8.32
C TYR A 165 -7.51 9.70 -9.43
N PHE A 166 -6.86 8.54 -9.54
CA PHE A 166 -5.92 8.27 -10.63
C PHE A 166 -6.59 8.37 -12.01
N ARG A 167 -7.77 7.77 -12.18
CA ARG A 167 -8.53 7.84 -13.45
C ARG A 167 -8.86 9.28 -13.81
N LYS A 168 -9.37 10.06 -12.85
CA LYS A 168 -9.66 11.50 -13.04
C LYS A 168 -8.40 12.27 -13.44
N TYR A 169 -7.27 11.98 -12.80
CA TYR A 169 -6.00 12.62 -13.11
C TYR A 169 -5.56 12.31 -14.54
N VAL A 170 -5.66 11.06 -14.98
CA VAL A 170 -5.29 10.69 -16.36
C VAL A 170 -6.22 11.34 -17.38
N SER A 171 -7.53 11.39 -17.11
CA SER A 171 -8.50 12.07 -17.98
C SER A 171 -8.22 13.56 -18.12
N SER A 172 -7.96 14.28 -17.01
CA SER A 172 -7.72 15.72 -17.07
C SER A 172 -6.45 16.12 -17.82
N GLN A 173 -5.49 15.20 -17.97
CA GLN A 173 -4.28 15.41 -18.77
C GLN A 173 -4.48 15.08 -20.26
N SER A 174 -5.52 14.33 -20.62
CA SER A 174 -5.81 13.96 -22.01
C SER A 174 -6.58 15.05 -22.76
N ASP A 175 -7.22 15.95 -22.01
CA ASP A 175 -7.95 17.12 -22.52
C ASP A 175 -7.09 18.39 -22.60
N SER A 176 -5.78 18.29 -22.31
CA SER A 176 -4.78 19.37 -22.36
C SER A 176 -3.86 19.22 -23.57
#